data_AF-N6U4M4-F1
#
_entry.id   AF-N6U4M4-F1
#
_cell.length_a   1.000
_cell.length_b   1.000
_cell.length_c   1.000
_cell.angle_alpha   90.00
_cell.angle_beta   90.00
_cell.angle_gamma   90.00
#
_symmetry.space_group_name_H-M   'P 1'
#
loop_
_entity.id
_entity.type
_entity.pdbx_description
1 polymer ?
#
loop_
_entity_poly.entity_id
_entity_poly.type
_entity_poly.pdbx_seq_one_letter_code
_entity_poly.pdbx_strand_id
1 'polypeptide(L)'
;MLARFEFYEKVRDNDPRVRSTAFSRLADIGIKYFKIVQRQHILRSGFAETNPIVKKMFLERLLPSWLSNFNGSYLGVLKSIKLDGEENDISNTEDLSTKIMEVFFKTEPINDLIDALPLDDTKVIPEDLIQNELIHYWNIVVKYLRQSEDLEEYLDKVIPDLTIFCNYISRVAHNTLSKNLEEWEYLNIQFILCHLFDMAEKYDLSDEVGRKTLEELIKTLLSKHRLQSRLLNKLVAIGSKLEPNVDSFAFEGNLIISNIWQPLVDKPPDEDTEREKAFKVSELKVKQIMLESELEAAIEAEEFLKAQDLTNKLQEIKRILEKLLSDNLEVQQIRVTADDSDTLCWCLDILAAILGHANMKKLPSCLITTRQEFLMPLIQHNNPEIHWRVFKCLAIYSAFDRQLAQEYLKALCNPICFYRYKHDLNKSMLIDSISIVTDLIRDSEMNLFSTEADICYVTNNTKRRLYNEDANELNSLANTNLTIDSILSVFMDMMDDDNDDIRHTVITALAKLILSGIPIDFT
;
A
#
# COMPACT_ATOMS: atom_id res chain seq x y z
N MET A 1 14.01 -0.47 -45.84
CA MET A 1 14.14 -0.77 -44.39
C MET A 1 14.07 0.52 -43.55
N LEU A 2 14.72 1.62 -43.95
CA LEU A 2 14.63 2.94 -43.29
C LEU A 2 13.21 3.57 -43.31
N ALA A 3 12.47 3.49 -44.42
CA ALA A 3 11.11 4.06 -44.51
C ALA A 3 10.07 3.40 -43.57
N ARG A 4 10.37 2.23 -42.98
CA ARG A 4 9.45 1.53 -42.07
C ARG A 4 9.40 2.19 -40.68
N PHE A 5 10.39 3.03 -40.35
CA PHE A 5 10.56 3.60 -39.01
C PHE A 5 9.89 4.97 -38.80
N GLU A 6 9.50 5.72 -39.83
CA GLU A 6 8.93 7.07 -39.65
C GLU A 6 7.39 7.12 -39.70
N PHE A 7 6.73 6.07 -40.20
CA PHE A 7 5.26 6.08 -40.36
C PHE A 7 4.50 6.22 -39.04
N TYR A 8 5.04 5.69 -37.94
CA TYR A 8 4.39 5.82 -36.64
C TYR A 8 4.40 7.26 -36.14
N GLU A 9 5.37 8.09 -36.54
CA GLU A 9 5.45 9.51 -36.16
C GLU A 9 4.41 10.34 -36.93
N LYS A 10 4.07 9.90 -38.15
CA LYS A 10 3.09 10.55 -39.02
C LYS A 10 1.64 10.40 -38.55
N VAL A 11 1.37 9.63 -37.49
CA VAL A 11 0.04 9.58 -36.85
C VAL A 11 -0.31 10.87 -36.10
N ARG A 12 0.65 11.79 -35.92
CA ARG A 12 0.47 13.12 -35.33
C ARG A 12 0.73 14.26 -36.32
N ASP A 13 0.81 13.96 -37.62
CA ASP A 13 1.03 14.98 -38.65
C ASP A 13 -0.11 16.01 -38.67
N ASN A 14 0.20 17.26 -39.03
CA ASN A 14 -0.80 18.34 -39.09
C ASN A 14 -1.89 18.06 -40.16
N ASP A 15 -1.56 17.38 -41.26
CA ASP A 15 -2.52 17.04 -42.32
C ASP A 15 -3.29 15.74 -41.98
N PRO A 16 -4.63 15.78 -41.83
CA PRO A 16 -5.45 14.59 -41.56
C PRO A 16 -5.31 13.49 -42.63
N ARG A 17 -5.01 13.85 -43.89
CA ARG A 17 -4.81 12.88 -44.98
C ARG A 17 -3.52 12.08 -44.77
N VAL A 18 -2.47 12.74 -44.27
CA VAL A 18 -1.21 12.08 -43.92
C VAL A 18 -1.43 11.15 -42.73
N ARG A 19 -2.12 11.60 -41.68
CA ARG A 19 -2.47 10.75 -40.52
C ARG A 19 -3.31 9.53 -40.91
N SER A 20 -4.33 9.73 -41.74
CA SER A 20 -5.17 8.64 -42.27
C SER A 20 -4.34 7.60 -43.05
N THR A 21 -3.45 8.08 -43.92
CA THR A 21 -2.53 7.23 -44.69
C THR A 21 -1.56 6.49 -43.77
N ALA A 22 -1.07 7.15 -42.71
CA ALA A 22 -0.21 6.53 -41.72
C ALA A 22 -0.92 5.36 -41.02
N PHE A 23 -2.12 5.58 -40.45
CA PHE A 23 -2.89 4.50 -39.82
C PHE A 23 -3.18 3.34 -40.78
N SER A 24 -3.54 3.64 -42.03
CA SER A 24 -3.68 2.66 -43.11
C SER A 24 -2.42 1.80 -43.27
N ARG A 25 -1.25 2.42 -43.40
CA ARG A 25 0.02 1.70 -43.62
C ARG A 25 0.45 0.91 -42.39
N LEU A 26 0.22 1.44 -41.19
CA LEU A 26 0.50 0.76 -39.92
C LEU A 26 -0.38 -0.49 -39.75
N ALA A 27 -1.63 -0.45 -40.23
CA ALA A 27 -2.50 -1.61 -40.28
C ALA A 27 -1.93 -2.71 -41.20
N ASP A 28 -1.36 -2.34 -42.34
CA ASP A 28 -0.77 -3.29 -43.31
C ASP A 28 0.55 -3.90 -42.80
N ILE A 29 1.34 -3.13 -42.04
CA ILE A 29 2.62 -3.60 -41.49
C ILE A 29 2.40 -4.65 -40.41
N GLY A 30 1.40 -4.46 -39.55
CA GLY A 30 1.08 -5.33 -38.43
C GLY A 30 1.86 -4.99 -37.15
N ILE A 31 1.21 -5.25 -36.01
CA ILE A 31 1.66 -4.79 -34.67
C ILE A 31 3.03 -5.33 -34.22
N LYS A 32 3.36 -6.56 -34.63
CA LYS A 32 4.57 -7.28 -34.20
C LYS A 32 5.88 -6.60 -34.61
N TYR A 33 5.84 -5.72 -35.61
CA TYR A 33 7.02 -5.02 -36.13
C TYR A 33 7.37 -3.72 -35.38
N PHE A 34 6.54 -3.30 -34.43
CA PHE A 34 6.76 -2.09 -33.63
C PHE A 34 7.27 -2.45 -32.24
N LYS A 35 8.09 -1.57 -31.63
CA LYS A 35 8.44 -1.65 -30.21
C LYS A 35 7.20 -1.34 -29.36
N ILE A 36 7.16 -1.81 -28.11
CA ILE A 36 6.01 -1.62 -27.22
C ILE A 36 5.66 -0.12 -27.06
N VAL A 37 6.66 0.73 -26.83
CA VAL A 37 6.48 2.19 -26.74
C VAL A 37 5.86 2.78 -28.02
N GLN A 38 6.26 2.28 -29.20
CA GLN A 38 5.67 2.71 -30.48
C GLN A 38 4.23 2.22 -30.62
N ARG A 39 3.93 0.98 -30.21
CA ARG A 39 2.55 0.45 -30.19
C ARG A 39 1.65 1.34 -29.34
N GLN A 40 2.08 1.65 -28.11
CA GLN A 40 1.33 2.55 -27.22
C GLN A 40 1.17 3.96 -27.83
N HIS A 41 2.22 4.53 -28.43
CA HIS A 41 2.14 5.83 -29.09
C HIS A 41 1.10 5.85 -30.22
N ILE A 42 1.10 4.83 -31.09
CA ILE A 42 0.14 4.71 -32.20
C ILE A 42 -1.28 4.62 -31.66
N LEU A 43 -1.51 3.76 -30.67
CA LEU A 43 -2.83 3.52 -30.09
C LEU A 43 -3.36 4.77 -29.36
N ARG A 44 -2.55 5.39 -28.49
CA ARG A 44 -2.92 6.64 -27.81
C ARG A 44 -3.23 7.76 -28.80
N SER A 45 -2.49 7.84 -29.91
CA SER A 45 -2.74 8.82 -30.96
C SER A 45 -4.06 8.55 -31.69
N GLY A 46 -4.39 7.29 -31.97
CA GLY A 46 -5.69 6.92 -32.52
C GLY A 46 -6.86 7.21 -31.57
N PHE A 47 -6.68 6.98 -30.26
CA PHE A 47 -7.70 7.32 -29.25
C PHE A 47 -7.87 8.83 -29.05
N ALA A 48 -6.80 9.62 -29.20
CA ALA A 48 -6.85 11.09 -29.11
C ALA A 48 -7.30 11.78 -30.43
N GLU A 49 -7.49 11.04 -31.52
CA GLU A 49 -7.86 11.63 -32.81
C GLU A 49 -9.28 12.23 -32.77
N THR A 50 -9.40 13.46 -33.28
CA THR A 50 -10.64 14.23 -33.32
C THR A 50 -11.25 14.29 -34.72
N ASN A 51 -10.45 14.09 -35.79
CA ASN A 51 -10.98 14.02 -37.14
C ASN A 51 -11.75 12.70 -37.35
N PRO A 52 -13.04 12.73 -37.71
CA PRO A 52 -13.87 11.53 -37.77
C PRO A 52 -13.42 10.52 -38.83
N ILE A 53 -12.86 10.98 -39.95
CA ILE A 53 -12.37 10.10 -41.03
C ILE A 53 -11.12 9.35 -40.55
N VAL A 54 -10.18 10.08 -39.94
CA VAL A 54 -8.95 9.47 -39.41
C VAL A 54 -9.27 8.53 -38.24
N LYS A 55 -10.19 8.94 -37.37
CA LYS A 55 -10.69 8.12 -36.26
C LYS A 55 -11.30 6.81 -36.76
N LYS A 56 -12.13 6.88 -37.81
CA LYS A 56 -12.71 5.71 -38.46
C LYS A 56 -11.63 4.77 -39.01
N MET A 57 -10.59 5.30 -39.65
CA MET A 57 -9.46 4.49 -40.12
C MET A 57 -8.73 3.77 -39.00
N PHE A 58 -8.56 4.42 -37.85
CA PHE A 58 -7.99 3.80 -36.66
C PHE A 58 -8.89 2.67 -36.12
N LEU A 59 -10.16 2.97 -35.89
CA LEU A 59 -11.11 2.04 -35.25
C LEU A 59 -11.49 0.85 -36.14
N GLU A 60 -11.77 1.08 -37.43
CA GLU A 60 -12.34 0.04 -38.31
C GLU A 60 -11.30 -0.68 -39.15
N ARG A 61 -10.06 -0.16 -39.24
CA ARG A 61 -9.00 -0.81 -40.02
C ARG A 61 -7.79 -1.20 -39.19
N LEU A 62 -7.21 -0.26 -38.44
CA LEU A 62 -5.98 -0.58 -37.70
C LEU A 62 -6.24 -1.57 -36.57
N LEU A 63 -7.20 -1.29 -35.69
CA LEU A 63 -7.48 -2.17 -34.53
C LEU A 63 -7.86 -3.60 -34.95
N PRO A 64 -8.81 -3.83 -35.89
CA PRO A 64 -9.13 -5.18 -36.35
C PRO A 64 -7.95 -5.88 -37.02
N SER A 65 -7.14 -5.16 -37.82
CA SER A 65 -5.93 -5.74 -38.43
C SER A 65 -4.94 -6.21 -37.36
N TRP A 66 -4.73 -5.39 -36.33
CA TRP A 66 -3.81 -5.74 -35.24
C TRP A 66 -4.33 -6.91 -34.39
N LEU A 67 -5.64 -6.99 -34.14
CA LEU A 67 -6.25 -8.15 -33.49
C LEU A 67 -6.07 -9.43 -34.34
N SER A 68 -6.21 -9.33 -35.66
CA SER A 68 -6.00 -10.46 -36.58
C SER A 68 -4.56 -10.99 -36.57
N ASN A 69 -3.56 -10.15 -36.26
CA ASN A 69 -2.17 -10.59 -36.09
C ASN A 69 -1.97 -11.57 -34.91
N PHE A 70 -2.95 -11.65 -34.01
CA PHE A 70 -3.02 -12.57 -32.89
C PHE A 70 -4.16 -13.59 -33.03
N ASN A 71 -4.65 -13.82 -34.26
CA ASN A 71 -5.73 -14.78 -34.55
C ASN A 71 -6.99 -14.52 -33.71
N GLY A 72 -7.34 -13.26 -33.46
CA GLY A 72 -8.50 -12.91 -32.62
C GLY A 72 -8.24 -12.93 -31.11
N SER A 73 -7.02 -13.23 -30.65
CA SER A 73 -6.72 -13.28 -29.22
C SER A 73 -6.61 -11.87 -28.60
N TYR A 74 -7.61 -11.47 -27.82
CA TYR A 74 -7.58 -10.23 -27.02
C TYR A 74 -6.40 -10.21 -26.06
N LEU A 75 -6.13 -11.34 -25.38
CA LEU A 75 -4.98 -11.49 -24.48
C LEU A 75 -3.65 -11.28 -25.23
N GLY A 76 -3.55 -11.76 -26.48
CA GLY A 76 -2.39 -11.52 -27.33
C GLY A 76 -2.14 -10.03 -27.60
N VAL A 77 -3.22 -9.27 -27.85
CA VAL A 77 -3.14 -7.81 -28.01
C VAL A 77 -2.69 -7.13 -26.72
N LEU A 78 -3.30 -7.48 -25.57
CA LEU A 78 -2.96 -6.89 -24.27
C LEU A 78 -1.49 -7.13 -23.89
N LYS A 79 -1.01 -8.37 -24.04
CA LYS A 79 0.41 -8.72 -23.81
C LYS A 79 1.35 -7.95 -24.73
N SER A 80 0.92 -7.63 -25.94
CA SER A 80 1.77 -6.92 -26.91
C SER A 80 1.97 -5.44 -26.59
N ILE A 81 1.13 -4.85 -25.74
CA ILE A 81 1.23 -3.44 -25.35
C ILE A 81 1.75 -3.24 -23.93
N LYS A 82 2.05 -4.33 -23.21
CA LYS A 82 2.47 -4.30 -21.80
C LYS A 82 3.71 -3.44 -21.57
N LEU A 83 3.56 -2.35 -20.83
CA LEU A 83 4.66 -1.66 -20.17
C LEU A 83 4.42 -1.70 -18.67
N ASP A 84 5.39 -2.23 -17.94
CA ASP A 84 5.31 -2.52 -16.50
C ASP A 84 6.59 -2.17 -15.74
N GLY A 85 7.41 -1.26 -16.29
CA GLY A 85 8.66 -0.83 -15.66
C GLY A 85 8.44 0.00 -14.39
N GLU A 86 7.37 0.80 -14.35
CA GLU A 86 7.03 1.70 -13.24
C GLU A 86 5.50 1.74 -13.04
N GLU A 87 5.02 2.21 -11.88
CA GLU A 87 3.58 2.29 -11.56
C GLU A 87 2.79 3.14 -12.58
N ASN A 88 3.41 4.20 -13.11
CA ASN A 88 2.83 5.03 -14.16
C ASN A 88 2.69 4.29 -15.49
N ASP A 89 3.67 3.48 -15.86
CA ASP A 89 3.61 2.65 -17.07
C ASP A 89 2.46 1.65 -16.98
N ILE A 90 2.29 1.02 -15.83
CA ILE A 90 1.22 0.04 -15.59
C ILE A 90 -0.14 0.72 -15.69
N SER A 91 -0.33 1.83 -14.96
CA SER A 91 -1.61 2.57 -14.96
C SER A 91 -1.98 3.09 -16.35
N ASN A 92 -1.01 3.60 -17.10
CA ASN A 92 -1.25 4.04 -18.48
C ASN A 92 -1.56 2.87 -19.43
N THR A 93 -0.92 1.71 -19.22
CA THR A 93 -1.17 0.50 -20.00
C THR A 93 -2.56 -0.05 -19.72
N GLU A 94 -3.03 -0.03 -18.48
CA GLU A 94 -4.40 -0.43 -18.09
C GLU A 94 -5.47 0.47 -18.72
N ASP A 95 -5.29 1.80 -18.68
CA ASP A 95 -6.21 2.74 -19.34
C ASP A 95 -6.28 2.49 -20.86
N LEU A 96 -5.11 2.31 -21.48
CA LEU A 96 -5.04 1.99 -22.91
C LEU A 96 -5.70 0.65 -23.24
N SER A 97 -5.46 -0.37 -22.41
CA SER A 97 -6.04 -1.71 -22.53
C SER A 97 -7.57 -1.66 -22.46
N THR A 98 -8.09 -0.93 -21.47
CA THR A 98 -9.53 -0.72 -21.28
C THR A 98 -10.15 -0.07 -22.52
N LYS A 99 -9.56 1.02 -23.02
CA LYS A 99 -10.03 1.71 -24.25
C LYS A 99 -10.06 0.81 -25.48
N ILE A 100 -9.07 -0.07 -25.64
CA ILE A 100 -9.03 -1.03 -26.76
C ILE A 100 -10.15 -2.06 -26.62
N MET A 101 -10.30 -2.64 -25.43
CA MET A 101 -11.32 -3.66 -25.18
C MET A 101 -12.73 -3.08 -25.34
N GLU A 102 -13.00 -1.88 -24.85
CA GLU A 102 -14.29 -1.20 -25.03
C GLU A 102 -14.67 -0.98 -26.50
N VAL A 103 -13.68 -0.84 -27.40
CA VAL A 103 -13.95 -0.77 -28.85
C VAL A 103 -14.42 -2.13 -29.36
N PHE A 104 -13.70 -3.21 -29.04
CA PHE A 104 -14.07 -4.56 -29.47
C PHE A 104 -15.38 -5.01 -28.85
N PHE A 105 -15.67 -4.65 -27.61
CA PHE A 105 -16.90 -5.06 -26.93
C PHE A 105 -18.15 -4.46 -27.57
N LYS A 106 -18.03 -3.30 -28.22
CA LYS A 106 -19.13 -2.68 -28.98
C LYS A 106 -19.39 -3.33 -30.34
N THR A 107 -18.44 -4.11 -30.86
CA THR A 107 -18.52 -4.66 -32.22
C THR A 107 -18.66 -6.17 -32.25
N GLU A 108 -18.21 -6.86 -31.20
CA GLU A 108 -18.15 -8.32 -31.13
C GLU A 108 -19.33 -8.91 -30.32
N PRO A 109 -19.76 -10.15 -30.63
CA PRO A 109 -20.77 -10.83 -29.83
C PRO A 109 -20.31 -11.03 -28.38
N ILE A 110 -21.21 -10.77 -27.42
CA ILE A 110 -20.91 -10.84 -25.98
C ILE A 110 -20.36 -12.22 -25.57
N ASN A 111 -20.90 -13.31 -26.12
CA ASN A 111 -20.44 -14.66 -25.79
C ASN A 111 -18.98 -14.88 -26.20
N ASP A 112 -18.53 -14.34 -27.35
CA ASP A 112 -17.14 -14.49 -27.80
C ASP A 112 -16.15 -13.79 -26.86
N LEU A 113 -16.60 -12.71 -26.21
CA LEU A 113 -15.83 -11.98 -25.18
C LEU A 113 -15.74 -12.78 -23.88
N ILE A 114 -16.83 -13.44 -23.50
CA ILE A 114 -16.90 -14.26 -22.28
C ILE A 114 -16.09 -15.55 -22.47
N ASP A 115 -16.22 -16.20 -23.62
CA ASP A 115 -15.55 -17.46 -23.96
C ASP A 115 -14.02 -17.30 -24.08
N ALA A 116 -13.54 -16.06 -24.21
CA ALA A 116 -12.10 -15.75 -24.13
C ALA A 116 -11.54 -15.86 -22.70
N LEU A 117 -12.39 -15.95 -21.66
CA LEU A 117 -11.99 -16.18 -20.27
C LEU A 117 -11.94 -17.69 -19.99
N PRO A 118 -10.80 -18.24 -19.56
CA PRO A 118 -10.68 -19.65 -19.20
C PRO A 118 -11.20 -19.88 -17.78
N LEU A 119 -12.51 -19.67 -17.56
CA LEU A 119 -13.14 -19.87 -16.26
C LEU A 119 -13.41 -21.35 -16.01
N ASP A 120 -13.18 -21.80 -14.78
CA ASP A 120 -13.54 -23.14 -14.32
C ASP A 120 -15.03 -23.23 -13.90
N ASP A 121 -15.45 -24.40 -13.40
CA ASP A 121 -16.82 -24.63 -12.92
C ASP A 121 -17.22 -23.70 -11.76
N THR A 122 -16.25 -23.15 -11.04
CA THR A 122 -16.47 -22.17 -9.97
C THR A 122 -16.43 -20.73 -10.47
N LYS A 123 -16.35 -20.51 -11.79
CA LYS A 123 -16.30 -19.20 -12.46
C LYS A 123 -15.08 -18.38 -12.09
N VAL A 124 -13.96 -19.02 -11.75
CA VAL A 124 -12.68 -18.35 -11.53
C VAL A 124 -11.64 -18.80 -12.55
N ILE A 125 -10.62 -17.98 -12.78
CA ILE A 125 -9.46 -18.38 -13.58
C ILE A 125 -8.61 -19.36 -12.76
N PRO A 126 -8.24 -20.55 -13.29
CA PRO A 126 -7.33 -21.47 -12.62
C PRO A 126 -6.01 -20.81 -12.22
N GLU A 127 -5.49 -21.17 -11.04
CA GLU A 127 -4.33 -20.50 -10.44
C GLU A 127 -3.05 -20.59 -11.29
N ASP A 128 -2.90 -21.65 -12.09
CA ASP A 128 -1.79 -21.87 -13.01
C ASP A 128 -1.84 -21.00 -14.27
N LEU A 129 -3.01 -20.43 -14.58
CA LEU A 129 -3.23 -19.56 -15.73
C LEU A 129 -3.20 -18.06 -15.37
N ILE A 130 -3.05 -17.72 -14.08
CA ILE A 130 -3.09 -16.34 -13.62
C ILE A 130 -1.97 -15.52 -14.26
N GLN A 131 -2.38 -14.46 -14.95
CA GLN A 131 -1.51 -13.45 -15.54
C GLN A 131 -2.18 -12.09 -15.37
N ASN A 132 -1.39 -11.02 -15.19
CA ASN A 132 -1.95 -9.69 -14.96
C ASN A 132 -2.89 -9.26 -16.08
N GLU A 133 -2.49 -9.48 -17.34
CA GLU A 133 -3.30 -9.12 -18.51
C GLU A 133 -4.62 -9.91 -18.59
N LEU A 134 -4.61 -11.18 -18.13
CA LEU A 134 -5.80 -12.02 -18.14
C LEU A 134 -6.78 -11.60 -17.04
N ILE A 135 -6.30 -11.31 -15.83
CA ILE A 135 -7.12 -10.80 -14.73
C ILE A 135 -7.62 -9.38 -15.05
N HIS A 136 -6.78 -8.56 -15.70
CA HIS A 136 -7.19 -7.25 -16.19
C HIS A 136 -8.30 -7.35 -17.24
N TYR A 137 -8.16 -8.26 -18.21
CA TYR A 137 -9.21 -8.54 -19.19
C TYR A 137 -10.51 -8.98 -18.52
N TRP A 138 -10.43 -9.90 -17.55
CA TRP A 138 -11.60 -10.33 -16.76
C TRP A 138 -12.29 -9.15 -16.07
N ASN A 139 -11.52 -8.28 -15.42
CA ASN A 139 -12.04 -7.06 -14.79
C ASN A 139 -12.69 -6.10 -15.80
N ILE A 140 -12.12 -5.93 -17.00
CA ILE A 140 -12.71 -5.11 -18.06
C ILE A 140 -14.03 -5.71 -18.56
N VAL A 141 -14.10 -7.02 -18.80
CA VAL A 141 -15.34 -7.72 -19.19
C VAL A 141 -16.42 -7.52 -18.12
N VAL A 142 -16.08 -7.76 -16.86
CA VAL A 142 -17.01 -7.57 -15.73
C VAL A 142 -17.49 -6.12 -15.61
N LYS A 143 -16.59 -5.14 -15.76
CA LYS A 143 -16.95 -3.71 -15.74
C LYS A 143 -17.90 -3.38 -16.89
N TYR A 144 -17.66 -3.92 -18.08
CA TYR A 144 -18.50 -3.70 -19.26
C TYR A 144 -19.91 -4.28 -19.07
N LEU A 145 -20.01 -5.52 -18.62
CA LEU A 145 -21.30 -6.17 -18.37
C LEU A 145 -22.14 -5.47 -17.31
N ARG A 146 -21.51 -4.74 -16.37
CA ARG A 146 -22.20 -3.90 -15.37
C ARG A 146 -22.66 -2.53 -15.90
N GLN A 147 -22.37 -2.16 -17.15
CA GLN A 147 -22.71 -0.81 -17.67
C GLN A 147 -24.19 -0.66 -18.04
N SER A 148 -24.90 -1.76 -18.30
CA SER A 148 -26.31 -1.73 -18.72
C SER A 148 -27.07 -2.95 -18.21
N GLU A 149 -28.33 -2.75 -17.84
CA GLU A 149 -29.24 -3.80 -17.35
C GLU A 149 -29.35 -4.98 -18.34
N ASP A 150 -29.35 -4.70 -19.65
CA ASP A 150 -29.42 -5.72 -20.70
C ASP A 150 -28.24 -6.72 -20.70
N LEU A 151 -27.11 -6.36 -20.08
CA LEU A 151 -25.90 -7.19 -20.01
C LEU A 151 -25.75 -7.90 -18.65
N GLU A 152 -26.60 -7.56 -17.68
CA GLU A 152 -26.47 -8.05 -16.31
C GLU A 152 -26.68 -9.57 -16.22
N GLU A 153 -27.51 -10.13 -17.10
CA GLU A 153 -27.74 -11.59 -17.21
C GLU A 153 -26.47 -12.41 -17.51
N TYR A 154 -25.44 -11.77 -18.06
CA TYR A 154 -24.16 -12.43 -18.36
C TYR A 154 -23.20 -12.43 -17.18
N LEU A 155 -23.43 -11.60 -16.15
CA LEU A 155 -22.55 -11.53 -14.97
C LEU A 155 -22.50 -12.87 -14.23
N ASP A 156 -23.63 -13.57 -14.18
CA ASP A 156 -23.73 -14.90 -13.57
C ASP A 156 -22.84 -15.94 -14.27
N LYS A 157 -22.38 -15.69 -15.49
CA LYS A 157 -21.46 -16.59 -16.20
C LYS A 157 -19.99 -16.29 -15.89
N VAL A 158 -19.68 -15.06 -15.49
CA VAL A 158 -18.29 -14.58 -15.35
C VAL A 158 -17.88 -14.23 -13.94
N ILE A 159 -18.81 -14.12 -13.00
CA ILE A 159 -18.53 -13.77 -11.60
C ILE A 159 -18.96 -14.93 -10.69
N PRO A 160 -18.07 -15.41 -9.79
CA PRO A 160 -18.40 -16.40 -8.77
C PRO A 160 -19.26 -15.80 -7.64
N ASP A 161 -19.78 -16.65 -6.76
CA ASP A 161 -20.38 -16.14 -5.51
C ASP A 161 -19.31 -15.46 -4.63
N LEU A 162 -19.70 -14.43 -3.87
CA LEU A 162 -18.75 -13.59 -3.12
C LEU A 162 -17.83 -14.41 -2.20
N THR A 163 -18.37 -15.37 -1.47
CA THR A 163 -17.59 -16.25 -0.59
C THR A 163 -16.55 -17.08 -1.37
N ILE A 164 -16.93 -17.61 -2.53
CA ILE A 164 -16.02 -18.36 -3.42
C ILE A 164 -14.92 -17.42 -3.92
N PHE A 165 -15.30 -16.20 -4.31
CA PHE A 165 -14.36 -15.20 -4.81
C PHE A 165 -13.35 -14.78 -3.75
N CYS A 166 -13.80 -14.48 -2.53
CA CYS A 166 -12.92 -14.11 -1.42
C CYS A 166 -11.92 -15.22 -1.11
N ASN A 167 -12.38 -16.48 -1.11
CA ASN A 167 -11.50 -17.63 -0.92
C ASN A 167 -10.48 -17.78 -2.06
N TYR A 168 -10.89 -17.53 -3.31
CA TYR A 168 -9.98 -17.49 -4.45
C TYR A 168 -8.92 -16.39 -4.30
N ILE A 169 -9.32 -15.15 -4.01
CA ILE A 169 -8.39 -14.03 -3.78
C ILE A 169 -7.42 -14.35 -2.64
N SER A 170 -7.91 -14.96 -1.56
CA SER A 170 -7.08 -15.40 -0.43
C SER A 170 -6.00 -16.40 -0.85
N ARG A 171 -6.37 -17.42 -1.64
CA ARG A 171 -5.40 -18.40 -2.17
C ARG A 171 -4.39 -17.75 -3.10
N VAL A 172 -4.83 -16.88 -4.01
CA VAL A 172 -3.93 -16.14 -4.91
C VAL A 172 -2.93 -15.33 -4.09
N ALA A 173 -3.38 -14.54 -3.12
CA ALA A 173 -2.52 -13.76 -2.25
C ALA A 173 -1.55 -14.65 -1.45
N HIS A 174 -2.05 -15.71 -0.81
CA HIS A 174 -1.22 -16.63 -0.04
C HIS A 174 -0.15 -17.30 -0.90
N ASN A 175 -0.51 -17.80 -2.09
CA ASN A 175 0.41 -18.55 -2.96
C ASN A 175 1.44 -17.66 -3.68
N THR A 176 1.24 -16.34 -3.65
CA THR A 176 2.11 -15.37 -4.33
C THR A 176 2.88 -14.52 -3.33
N LEU A 177 2.20 -13.78 -2.44
CA LEU A 177 2.82 -12.85 -1.48
C LEU A 177 3.61 -13.50 -0.35
N SER A 178 3.50 -14.82 -0.16
CA SER A 178 4.30 -15.56 0.85
C SER A 178 5.68 -16.00 0.35
N LYS A 179 5.98 -15.78 -0.94
CA LYS A 179 7.25 -16.17 -1.56
C LYS A 179 8.26 -15.03 -1.48
N ASN A 180 9.55 -15.38 -1.45
CA ASN A 180 10.63 -14.42 -1.66
C ASN A 180 10.64 -14.03 -3.15
N LEU A 181 9.96 -12.94 -3.48
CA LEU A 181 9.76 -12.43 -4.83
C LEU A 181 10.71 -11.27 -5.12
N GLU A 182 11.05 -11.10 -6.40
CA GLU A 182 11.66 -9.86 -6.85
C GLU A 182 10.65 -8.70 -6.78
N GLU A 183 11.13 -7.47 -6.69
CA GLU A 183 10.28 -6.28 -6.51
C GLU A 183 9.24 -6.12 -7.63
N TRP A 184 9.62 -6.40 -8.88
CA TRP A 184 8.71 -6.33 -10.03
C TRP A 184 7.66 -7.46 -10.02
N GLU A 185 7.99 -8.66 -9.52
CA GLU A 185 7.03 -9.75 -9.37
C GLU A 185 6.00 -9.39 -8.29
N TYR A 186 6.49 -8.84 -7.17
CA TYR A 186 5.66 -8.35 -6.09
C TYR A 186 4.70 -7.25 -6.55
N LEU A 187 5.20 -6.27 -7.31
CA LEU A 187 4.42 -5.23 -7.97
C LEU A 187 3.33 -5.83 -8.86
N ASN A 188 3.69 -6.75 -9.76
CA ASN A 188 2.74 -7.40 -10.69
C ASN A 188 1.63 -8.18 -9.96
N ILE A 189 1.95 -8.87 -8.86
CA ILE A 189 0.96 -9.56 -8.03
C ILE A 189 -0.01 -8.57 -7.37
N GLN A 190 0.48 -7.44 -6.89
CA GLN A 190 -0.39 -6.43 -6.29
C GLN A 190 -1.37 -5.82 -7.30
N PHE A 191 -0.98 -5.69 -8.57
CA PHE A 191 -1.92 -5.29 -9.64
C PHE A 191 -2.97 -6.36 -9.94
N ILE A 192 -2.59 -7.64 -9.95
CA ILE A 192 -3.55 -8.74 -10.04
C ILE A 192 -4.58 -8.62 -8.92
N LEU A 193 -4.13 -8.45 -7.67
CA LEU A 193 -5.02 -8.26 -6.53
C LEU A 193 -5.88 -6.99 -6.68
N CYS A 194 -5.33 -5.88 -7.18
CA CYS A 194 -6.13 -4.67 -7.44
C CYS A 194 -7.29 -4.92 -8.41
N HIS A 195 -7.07 -5.67 -9.48
CA HIS A 195 -8.13 -6.03 -10.43
C HIS A 195 -9.15 -7.00 -9.84
N LEU A 196 -8.73 -7.92 -8.98
CA LEU A 196 -9.66 -8.79 -8.26
C LEU A 196 -10.52 -7.99 -7.28
N PHE A 197 -9.92 -7.05 -6.54
CA PHE A 197 -10.66 -6.18 -5.62
C PHE A 197 -11.54 -5.14 -6.34
N ASP A 198 -11.17 -4.67 -7.54
CA ASP A 198 -12.07 -3.87 -8.39
C ASP A 198 -13.39 -4.61 -8.65
N MET A 199 -13.33 -5.92 -8.88
CA MET A 199 -14.51 -6.75 -9.10
C MET A 199 -15.27 -7.00 -7.79
N ALA A 200 -14.54 -7.28 -6.69
CA ALA A 200 -15.10 -7.56 -5.37
C ALA A 200 -15.84 -6.35 -4.77
N GLU A 201 -15.33 -5.13 -4.98
CA GLU A 201 -15.92 -3.88 -4.50
C GLU A 201 -17.36 -3.64 -4.98
N LYS A 202 -17.74 -4.27 -6.09
CA LYS A 202 -19.01 -4.06 -6.79
C LYS A 202 -20.03 -5.18 -6.54
N TYR A 203 -19.74 -6.11 -5.63
CA TYR A 203 -20.73 -7.09 -5.20
C TYR A 203 -21.82 -6.42 -4.37
N ASP A 204 -23.01 -7.02 -4.39
CA ASP A 204 -24.03 -6.73 -3.41
C ASP A 204 -23.60 -7.28 -2.04
N LEU A 205 -23.43 -6.38 -1.06
CA LEU A 205 -23.00 -6.70 0.30
C LEU A 205 -24.18 -7.00 1.24
N SER A 206 -25.36 -7.27 0.68
CA SER A 206 -26.55 -7.72 1.43
C SER A 206 -26.41 -9.14 1.98
N ASP A 207 -25.58 -10.00 1.37
CA ASP A 207 -25.26 -11.31 1.92
C ASP A 207 -24.27 -11.19 3.10
N GLU A 208 -24.75 -11.54 4.30
CA GLU A 208 -23.97 -11.47 5.54
C GLU A 208 -22.72 -12.36 5.51
N VAL A 209 -22.82 -13.55 4.90
CA VAL A 209 -21.72 -14.51 4.89
C VAL A 209 -20.61 -14.04 3.96
N GLY A 210 -20.95 -13.65 2.73
CA GLY A 210 -20.00 -13.07 1.79
C GLY A 210 -19.37 -11.78 2.32
N ARG A 211 -20.18 -10.90 2.95
CA ARG A 211 -19.69 -9.65 3.55
C ARG A 211 -18.63 -9.91 4.62
N LYS A 212 -18.88 -10.82 5.56
CA LYS A 212 -17.91 -11.19 6.61
C LYS A 212 -16.66 -11.85 6.03
N THR A 213 -16.82 -12.70 5.02
CA THR A 213 -15.67 -13.34 4.35
C THR A 213 -14.76 -12.31 3.69
N LEU A 214 -15.34 -11.28 3.05
CA LEU A 214 -14.59 -10.17 2.44
C LEU A 214 -13.88 -9.32 3.51
N GLU A 215 -14.56 -9.05 4.63
CA GLU A 215 -14.01 -8.32 5.76
C GLU A 215 -12.79 -9.04 6.37
N GLU A 216 -12.91 -10.35 6.63
CA GLU A 216 -11.81 -11.18 7.13
C GLU A 216 -10.62 -11.24 6.15
N LEU A 217 -10.89 -11.32 4.85
CA LEU A 217 -9.87 -11.28 3.81
C LEU A 217 -9.09 -9.95 3.86
N ILE A 218 -9.78 -8.82 3.92
CA ILE A 218 -9.15 -7.49 4.00
C ILE A 218 -8.29 -7.37 5.25
N LYS A 219 -8.83 -7.73 6.43
CA LYS A 219 -8.09 -7.71 7.70
C LYS A 219 -6.84 -8.58 7.64
N THR A 220 -6.96 -9.76 7.05
CA THR A 220 -5.84 -10.70 6.88
C THR A 220 -4.74 -10.13 5.99
N LEU A 221 -5.10 -9.54 4.83
CA LEU A 221 -4.13 -8.97 3.91
C LEU A 221 -3.40 -7.77 4.52
N LEU A 222 -4.15 -6.85 5.14
CA LEU A 222 -3.58 -5.68 5.82
C LEU A 222 -2.65 -6.07 6.98
N SER A 223 -2.91 -7.21 7.63
CA SER A 223 -2.16 -7.68 8.80
C SER A 223 -0.95 -8.57 8.47
N LYS A 224 -0.84 -9.10 7.25
CA LYS A 224 0.21 -10.08 6.87
C LYS A 224 1.16 -9.60 5.79
N HIS A 225 0.77 -8.59 5.00
CA HIS A 225 1.55 -8.17 3.84
C HIS A 225 1.69 -6.65 3.78
N ARG A 226 2.89 -6.19 3.40
CA ARG A 226 3.18 -4.78 3.14
C ARG A 226 2.70 -4.39 1.74
N LEU A 227 1.57 -3.71 1.68
CA LEU A 227 0.92 -3.37 0.41
C LEU A 227 1.35 -1.98 -0.10
N GLN A 228 1.40 -1.84 -1.42
CA GLN A 228 1.58 -0.57 -2.11
C GLN A 228 0.35 0.32 -1.96
N SER A 229 0.58 1.63 -2.10
CA SER A 229 -0.43 2.68 -1.93
C SER A 229 -1.74 2.38 -2.67
N ARG A 230 -1.68 1.97 -3.94
CA ARG A 230 -2.88 1.70 -4.75
C ARG A 230 -3.75 0.57 -4.18
N LEU A 231 -3.16 -0.59 -3.86
CA LEU A 231 -3.90 -1.72 -3.29
C LEU A 231 -4.34 -1.42 -1.85
N LEU A 232 -3.46 -0.83 -1.04
CA LEU A 232 -3.75 -0.45 0.34
C LEU A 232 -4.97 0.49 0.43
N ASN A 233 -4.96 1.59 -0.33
CA ASN A 233 -6.06 2.54 -0.36
C ASN A 233 -7.36 1.89 -0.84
N LYS A 234 -7.28 0.94 -1.78
CA LYS A 234 -8.44 0.16 -2.23
C LYS A 234 -9.00 -0.73 -1.12
N LEU A 235 -8.16 -1.45 -0.38
CA LEU A 235 -8.60 -2.29 0.73
C LEU A 235 -9.25 -1.45 1.84
N VAL A 236 -8.64 -0.31 2.18
CA VAL A 236 -9.19 0.65 3.16
C VAL A 236 -10.53 1.21 2.69
N ALA A 237 -10.67 1.55 1.40
CA ALA A 237 -11.92 2.04 0.82
C ALA A 237 -13.03 0.97 0.76
N ILE A 238 -12.68 -0.31 0.62
CA ILE A 238 -13.67 -1.41 0.72
C ILE A 238 -14.02 -1.64 2.19
N GLY A 239 -13.03 -1.66 3.09
CA GLY A 239 -13.23 -1.80 4.53
C GLY A 239 -14.18 -0.75 5.11
N SER A 240 -14.05 0.50 4.68
CA SER A 240 -14.93 1.60 5.11
C SER A 240 -16.37 1.49 4.61
N LYS A 241 -16.62 0.70 3.56
CA LYS A 241 -17.99 0.37 3.10
C LYS A 241 -18.58 -0.80 3.88
N LEU A 242 -17.73 -1.73 4.31
CA LEU A 242 -18.12 -2.90 5.12
C LEU A 242 -18.46 -2.49 6.54
N GLU A 243 -17.71 -1.54 7.12
CA GLU A 243 -17.98 -0.92 8.41
C GLU A 243 -18.26 0.58 8.23
N PRO A 244 -19.54 0.97 8.04
CA PRO A 244 -19.93 2.37 7.86
C PRO A 244 -19.70 3.24 9.10
N ASN A 245 -19.58 2.65 10.30
CA ASN A 245 -19.27 3.40 11.51
C ASN A 245 -17.78 3.77 11.52
N VAL A 246 -17.50 5.07 11.37
CA VAL A 246 -16.13 5.61 11.29
C VAL A 246 -15.29 5.30 12.53
N ASP A 247 -15.88 5.32 13.73
CA ASP A 247 -15.16 5.03 14.97
C ASP A 247 -14.80 3.54 15.07
N SER A 248 -15.74 2.65 14.71
CA SER A 248 -15.47 1.21 14.65
C SER A 248 -14.41 0.89 13.59
N PHE A 249 -14.56 1.43 12.38
CA PHE A 249 -13.59 1.27 11.29
C PHE A 249 -12.17 1.72 11.70
N ALA A 250 -12.07 2.90 12.31
CA ALA A 250 -10.80 3.42 12.80
C ALA A 250 -10.22 2.57 13.93
N PHE A 251 -11.07 2.05 14.83
CA PHE A 251 -10.65 1.15 15.90
C PHE A 251 -10.08 -0.17 15.34
N GLU A 252 -10.73 -0.77 14.35
CA GLU A 252 -10.23 -1.98 13.71
C GLU A 252 -8.89 -1.76 13.01
N GLY A 253 -8.77 -0.65 12.26
CA GLY A 253 -7.50 -0.26 11.65
C GLY A 253 -6.40 -0.04 12.68
N ASN A 254 -6.71 0.59 13.82
CA ASN A 254 -5.77 0.75 14.92
C ASN A 254 -5.36 -0.59 15.56
N LEU A 255 -6.29 -1.55 15.65
CA LEU A 255 -5.99 -2.89 16.13
C LEU A 255 -5.01 -3.62 15.20
N ILE A 256 -5.19 -3.49 13.89
CA ILE A 256 -4.26 -4.03 12.88
C ILE A 256 -2.86 -3.43 13.08
N ILE A 257 -2.77 -2.09 13.14
CA ILE A 257 -1.49 -1.40 13.38
C ILE A 257 -0.85 -1.88 14.68
N SER A 258 -1.62 -1.97 15.76
CA SER A 258 -1.14 -2.40 17.07
C SER A 258 -0.64 -3.85 17.06
N ASN A 259 -1.31 -4.75 16.33
CA ASN A 259 -0.89 -6.15 16.24
C ASN A 259 0.37 -6.34 15.39
N ILE A 260 0.56 -5.50 14.36
CA ILE A 260 1.78 -5.49 13.55
C ILE A 260 2.94 -4.87 14.34
N TRP A 261 2.71 -3.74 15.01
CA TRP A 261 3.73 -3.03 15.77
C TRP A 261 4.12 -3.74 17.08
N GLN A 262 3.15 -4.35 17.75
CA GLN A 262 3.31 -5.02 19.04
C GLN A 262 2.74 -6.44 19.01
N PRO A 263 3.30 -7.34 18.19
CA PRO A 263 2.83 -8.72 18.09
C PRO A 263 2.90 -9.42 19.44
N LEU A 264 1.92 -10.29 19.67
CA LEU A 264 1.91 -11.22 20.79
C LEU A 264 2.91 -12.34 20.50
N VAL A 265 3.97 -12.42 21.31
CA VAL A 265 5.01 -13.44 21.19
C VAL A 265 5.04 -14.25 22.48
N ASP A 266 5.12 -15.55 22.32
CA ASP A 266 5.37 -16.50 23.40
C ASP A 266 6.80 -16.30 23.91
N LYS A 267 6.97 -15.68 25.09
CA LYS A 267 8.29 -15.60 25.73
C LYS A 267 8.63 -16.98 26.28
N PRO A 268 9.75 -17.60 25.87
CA PRO A 268 10.22 -18.79 26.56
C PRO A 268 10.47 -18.44 28.04
N PRO A 269 10.36 -19.41 28.94
CA PRO A 269 10.64 -19.19 30.36
C PRO A 269 12.04 -18.60 30.54
N ASP A 270 12.22 -17.76 31.55
CA ASP A 270 13.53 -17.15 31.84
C ASP A 270 14.58 -18.25 32.10
N GLU A 271 15.78 -18.13 31.51
CA GLU A 271 16.84 -19.15 31.65
C GLU A 271 17.16 -19.41 33.12
N ASP A 272 17.09 -18.39 33.97
CA ASP A 272 17.32 -18.52 35.41
C ASP A 272 16.20 -19.31 36.10
N THR A 273 14.94 -19.15 35.68
CA THR A 273 13.83 -19.97 36.19
C THR A 273 13.91 -21.43 35.71
N GLU A 274 14.35 -21.66 34.47
CA GLU A 274 14.64 -23.02 33.99
C GLU A 274 15.80 -23.66 34.75
N ARG A 275 16.89 -22.92 34.98
CA ARG A 275 18.05 -23.37 35.75
C ARG A 275 17.68 -23.67 37.20
N GLU A 276 16.88 -22.82 37.84
CA GLU A 276 16.44 -23.02 39.22
C GLU A 276 15.52 -24.24 39.35
N LYS A 277 14.61 -24.43 38.38
CA LYS A 277 13.78 -25.63 38.29
C LYS A 277 14.61 -26.89 38.06
N ALA A 278 15.56 -26.85 37.13
CA ALA A 278 16.48 -27.96 36.86
C ALA A 278 17.37 -28.29 38.07
N PHE A 279 17.81 -27.28 38.82
CA PHE A 279 18.56 -27.43 40.06
C PHE A 279 17.70 -28.11 41.14
N LYS A 280 16.48 -27.63 41.39
CA LYS A 280 15.53 -28.24 42.36
C LYS A 280 15.20 -29.70 42.00
N VAL A 281 14.99 -30.00 40.72
CA VAL A 281 14.78 -31.37 40.24
C VAL A 281 16.00 -32.25 40.50
N SER A 282 17.21 -31.74 40.24
CA SER A 282 18.46 -32.47 40.47
C SER A 282 18.71 -32.72 41.96
N GLU A 283 18.47 -31.72 42.82
CA GLU A 283 18.58 -31.83 44.27
C GLU A 283 17.63 -32.91 44.83
N LEU A 284 16.37 -32.91 44.38
CA LEU A 284 15.38 -33.90 44.81
C LEU A 284 15.70 -35.32 44.32
N LYS A 285 16.25 -35.46 43.10
CA LYS A 285 16.73 -36.77 42.60
C LYS A 285 17.91 -37.31 43.42
N VAL A 286 18.85 -36.46 43.81
CA VAL A 286 19.96 -36.87 44.69
C VAL A 286 19.43 -37.32 46.06
N LYS A 287 18.51 -36.54 46.66
CA LYS A 287 17.84 -36.92 47.91
C LYS A 287 17.07 -38.23 47.79
N GLN A 288 16.42 -38.48 46.66
CA GLN A 288 15.75 -39.75 46.38
C GLN A 288 16.74 -40.92 46.39
N ILE A 289 17.86 -40.82 45.68
CA ILE A 289 18.89 -41.88 45.61
C ILE A 289 19.47 -42.17 47.00
N MET A 290 19.74 -41.13 47.79
CA MET A 290 20.25 -41.29 49.16
C MET A 290 19.25 -42.03 50.06
N LEU A 291 17.97 -41.65 49.99
CA LEU A 291 16.92 -42.29 50.78
C LEU A 291 16.62 -43.73 50.32
N GLU A 292 16.76 -44.02 49.02
CA GLU A 292 16.67 -45.40 48.49
C GLU A 292 17.80 -46.26 49.05
N SER A 293 19.03 -45.74 49.09
CA SER A 293 20.17 -46.45 49.69
C SER A 293 20.04 -46.65 51.21
N GLU A 294 19.55 -45.63 51.94
CA GLU A 294 19.27 -45.75 53.38
C GLU A 294 18.15 -46.74 53.69
N LEU A 295 17.15 -46.83 52.80
CA LEU A 295 16.05 -47.79 52.91
C LEU A 295 16.57 -49.22 52.71
N GLU A 296 17.42 -49.45 51.70
CA GLU A 296 18.07 -50.75 51.48
C GLU A 296 18.87 -51.19 52.72
N ALA A 297 19.69 -50.29 53.28
CA ALA A 297 20.45 -50.57 54.50
C ALA A 297 19.56 -50.85 55.72
N ALA A 298 18.44 -50.13 55.88
CA ALA A 298 17.48 -50.37 56.96
C ALA A 298 16.71 -51.68 56.81
N ILE A 299 16.46 -52.13 55.58
CA ILE A 299 15.86 -53.44 55.27
C ILE A 299 16.86 -54.56 55.58
N GLU A 300 18.12 -54.42 55.19
CA GLU A 300 19.20 -55.37 55.50
C GLU A 300 19.44 -55.52 57.02
N ALA A 301 19.24 -54.43 57.78
CA ALA A 301 19.38 -54.40 59.23
C ALA A 301 18.09 -54.80 60.00
N GLU A 302 17.01 -55.21 59.31
CA GLU A 302 15.70 -55.53 59.90
C GLU A 302 15.07 -54.39 60.74
N GLU A 303 15.40 -53.13 60.45
CA GLU A 303 14.88 -51.95 61.14
C GLU A 303 13.52 -51.50 60.55
N PHE A 304 12.47 -52.32 60.75
CA PHE A 304 11.16 -52.15 60.08
C PHE A 304 10.49 -50.78 60.29
N LEU A 305 10.59 -50.19 61.49
CA LEU A 305 10.00 -48.87 61.77
C LEU A 305 10.69 -47.75 60.99
N LYS A 306 12.01 -47.85 60.82
CA LYS A 306 12.81 -46.87 60.07
C LYS A 306 12.61 -47.03 58.57
N ALA A 307 12.52 -48.28 58.09
CA ALA A 307 12.17 -48.56 56.71
C ALA A 307 10.80 -47.98 56.32
N GLN A 308 9.80 -48.08 57.21
CA GLN A 308 8.48 -47.50 56.97
C GLN A 308 8.52 -45.96 56.86
N ASP A 309 9.27 -45.29 57.74
CA ASP A 309 9.42 -43.83 57.72
C ASP A 309 10.17 -43.33 56.47
N LEU A 310 11.21 -44.05 56.05
CA LEU A 310 11.95 -43.79 54.81
C LEU A 310 11.05 -43.98 53.57
N THR A 311 10.18 -45.00 53.57
CA THR A 311 9.23 -45.26 52.47
C THR A 311 8.24 -44.11 52.30
N ASN A 312 7.72 -43.56 53.40
CA ASN A 312 6.81 -42.41 53.37
C ASN A 312 7.51 -41.14 52.84
N LYS A 313 8.76 -40.89 53.26
CA LYS A 313 9.59 -39.77 52.75
C LYS A 313 9.87 -39.90 51.25
N LEU A 314 10.12 -41.12 50.78
CA LEU A 314 10.33 -41.43 49.37
C LEU A 314 9.07 -41.17 48.53
N GLN A 315 7.89 -41.51 49.04
CA GLN A 315 6.62 -41.19 48.38
C GLN A 315 6.37 -39.68 48.30
N GLU A 316 6.66 -38.93 49.37
CA GLU A 316 6.50 -37.48 49.35
C GLU A 316 7.45 -36.80 48.35
N ILE A 317 8.72 -37.22 48.31
CA ILE A 317 9.68 -36.70 47.33
C ILE A 317 9.23 -37.04 45.90
N LYS A 318 8.78 -38.28 45.63
CA LYS A 318 8.26 -38.67 44.31
C LYS A 318 7.07 -37.81 43.90
N ARG A 319 6.14 -37.53 44.82
CA ARG A 319 4.98 -36.66 44.56
C ARG A 319 5.38 -35.22 44.24
N ILE A 320 6.37 -34.68 44.94
CA ILE A 320 6.92 -33.33 44.67
C ILE A 320 7.63 -33.30 43.31
N LEU A 321 8.36 -34.36 42.97
CA LEU A 321 9.08 -34.49 41.70
C LEU A 321 8.11 -34.59 40.52
N GLU A 322 7.06 -35.41 40.64
CA GLU A 322 5.98 -35.51 39.65
C GLU A 322 5.29 -34.16 39.45
N LYS A 323 4.98 -33.44 40.53
CA LYS A 323 4.37 -32.11 40.44
C LYS A 323 5.26 -31.09 39.72
N LEU A 324 6.55 -31.04 40.05
CA LEU A 324 7.52 -30.15 39.40
C LEU A 324 7.76 -30.49 37.93
N LEU A 325 7.71 -31.78 37.57
CA LEU A 325 7.82 -32.23 36.19
C LEU A 325 6.54 -31.95 35.37
N SER A 326 5.36 -32.03 36.00
CA SER A 326 4.08 -31.73 35.36
C SER A 326 3.76 -30.24 35.23
N ASP A 327 4.34 -29.39 36.08
CA ASP A 327 4.23 -27.93 35.97
C ASP A 327 5.05 -27.47 34.75
N ASN A 328 4.50 -27.54 33.54
CA ASN A 328 5.08 -26.85 32.38
C ASN A 328 5.23 -25.37 32.76
N LEU A 329 6.44 -24.81 32.58
CA LEU A 329 6.64 -23.38 32.81
C LEU A 329 5.65 -22.63 31.91
N GLU A 330 4.76 -21.84 32.52
CA GLU A 330 3.75 -21.10 31.78
C GLU A 330 4.45 -20.18 30.78
N VAL A 331 4.25 -20.46 29.49
CA VAL A 331 4.70 -19.60 28.41
C VAL A 331 3.94 -18.29 28.54
N GLN A 332 4.63 -17.23 28.94
CA GLN A 332 4.01 -15.92 29.08
C GLN A 332 3.92 -15.26 27.71
N GLN A 333 2.70 -14.92 27.29
CA GLN A 333 2.49 -14.09 26.11
C GLN A 333 2.83 -12.65 26.44
N ILE A 334 3.87 -12.11 25.81
CA ILE A 334 4.26 -10.70 25.93
C ILE A 334 4.05 -9.99 24.59
N ARG A 335 3.78 -8.69 24.66
CA ARG A 335 3.86 -7.83 23.48
C ARG A 335 5.30 -7.38 23.29
N VAL A 336 5.85 -7.64 22.12
CA VAL A 336 7.20 -7.17 21.74
C VAL A 336 7.04 -6.03 20.75
N THR A 337 7.56 -4.85 21.08
CA THR A 337 7.57 -3.70 20.17
C THR A 337 8.57 -3.94 19.04
N ALA A 338 8.07 -3.95 17.80
CA ALA A 338 8.91 -3.95 16.61
C ALA A 338 9.59 -2.59 16.43
N ASP A 339 10.89 -2.62 16.13
CA ASP A 339 11.74 -1.44 15.89
C ASP A 339 12.44 -1.53 14.51
N ASP A 340 12.10 -2.55 13.72
CA ASP A 340 12.63 -2.67 12.37
C ASP A 340 11.95 -1.67 11.43
N SER A 341 12.73 -1.14 10.49
CA SER A 341 12.28 -0.06 9.62
C SER A 341 11.10 -0.44 8.74
N ASP A 342 11.02 -1.71 8.30
CA ASP A 342 9.99 -2.16 7.38
C ASP A 342 8.63 -2.27 8.06
N THR A 343 8.58 -2.81 9.28
CA THR A 343 7.37 -2.89 10.10
C THR A 343 6.86 -1.50 10.46
N LEU A 344 7.74 -0.58 10.84
CA LEU A 344 7.36 0.82 11.13
C LEU A 344 6.79 1.52 9.88
N CYS A 345 7.43 1.36 8.72
CA CYS A 345 6.94 1.92 7.46
C CYS A 345 5.56 1.34 7.09
N TRP A 346 5.37 0.04 7.26
CA TRP A 346 4.10 -0.64 7.00
C TRP A 346 2.97 -0.12 7.88
N CYS A 347 3.20 0.00 9.20
CA CYS A 347 2.24 0.60 10.13
C CYS A 347 1.89 2.04 9.77
N LEU A 348 2.88 2.86 9.39
CA LEU A 348 2.67 4.24 8.96
C LEU A 348 1.89 4.33 7.64
N ASP A 349 2.13 3.43 6.69
CA ASP A 349 1.38 3.38 5.43
C ASP A 349 -0.11 3.06 5.69
N ILE A 350 -0.39 2.08 6.55
CA ILE A 350 -1.76 1.75 6.97
C ILE A 350 -2.41 2.93 7.68
N LEU A 351 -1.70 3.57 8.62
CA LEU A 351 -2.19 4.74 9.36
C LEU A 351 -2.54 5.89 8.41
N ALA A 352 -1.65 6.21 7.46
CA ALA A 352 -1.89 7.25 6.46
C ALA A 352 -3.09 6.92 5.57
N ALA A 353 -3.26 5.66 5.17
CA ALA A 353 -4.39 5.24 4.34
C ALA A 353 -5.73 5.35 5.09
N ILE A 354 -5.78 4.94 6.36
CA ILE A 354 -6.98 5.06 7.20
C ILE A 354 -7.32 6.54 7.43
N LEU A 355 -6.35 7.33 7.89
CA LEU A 355 -6.55 8.76 8.17
C LEU A 355 -6.97 9.55 6.92
N GLY A 356 -6.38 9.24 5.77
CA GLY A 356 -6.66 9.91 4.50
C GLY A 356 -7.97 9.50 3.83
N HIS A 357 -8.72 8.56 4.40
CA HIS A 357 -9.96 8.08 3.80
C HIS A 357 -11.09 9.13 3.87
N ALA A 358 -11.85 9.31 2.79
CA ALA A 358 -12.85 10.38 2.63
C ALA A 358 -13.99 10.42 3.67
N ASN A 359 -14.30 9.28 4.31
CA ASN A 359 -15.31 9.23 5.38
C ASN A 359 -14.80 9.76 6.72
N MET A 360 -13.49 9.91 6.90
CA MET A 360 -12.88 10.46 8.10
C MET A 360 -13.06 11.98 8.10
N LYS A 361 -14.11 12.47 8.77
CA LYS A 361 -14.38 13.91 8.92
C LYS A 361 -13.98 14.47 10.28
N LYS A 362 -13.89 13.59 11.28
CA LYS A 362 -13.48 13.89 12.65
C LYS A 362 -12.44 12.88 13.05
N LEU A 363 -11.53 13.28 13.94
CA LEU A 363 -10.47 12.42 14.43
C LEU A 363 -11.00 11.54 15.58
N PRO A 364 -11.07 10.21 15.41
CA PRO A 364 -11.49 9.29 16.46
C PRO A 364 -10.46 9.24 17.60
N SER A 365 -10.92 9.01 18.83
CA SER A 365 -10.06 9.02 20.02
C SER A 365 -8.93 7.98 19.96
N CYS A 366 -9.18 6.81 19.38
CA CYS A 366 -8.16 5.77 19.22
C CYS A 366 -6.96 6.27 18.39
N LEU A 367 -7.20 7.02 17.32
CA LEU A 367 -6.14 7.55 16.46
C LEU A 367 -5.40 8.74 17.09
N ILE A 368 -6.01 9.42 18.07
CA ILE A 368 -5.30 10.41 18.91
C ILE A 368 -4.28 9.68 19.80
N THR A 369 -4.68 8.56 20.41
CA THR A 369 -3.77 7.70 21.18
C THR A 369 -2.65 7.14 20.31
N THR A 370 -2.98 6.62 19.12
CA THR A 370 -1.97 6.15 18.14
C THR A 370 -0.97 7.24 17.79
N ARG A 371 -1.42 8.49 17.65
CA ARG A 371 -0.51 9.62 17.42
C ARG A 371 0.51 9.74 18.55
N GLN A 372 0.04 9.77 19.80
CA GLN A 372 0.90 9.99 20.96
C GLN A 372 1.85 8.82 21.22
N GLU A 373 1.36 7.59 21.11
CA GLU A 373 2.11 6.38 21.47
C GLU A 373 3.01 5.87 20.34
N PHE A 374 2.58 6.01 19.08
CA PHE A 374 3.29 5.46 17.92
C PHE A 374 3.94 6.55 17.04
N LEU A 375 3.21 7.60 16.65
CA LEU A 375 3.73 8.58 15.68
C LEU A 375 4.78 9.53 16.29
N MET A 376 4.50 10.10 17.47
CA MET A 376 5.36 11.12 18.09
C MET A 376 6.78 10.63 18.38
N PRO A 377 7.01 9.40 18.89
CA PRO A 377 8.36 8.86 19.07
C PRO A 377 9.17 8.76 17.76
N LEU A 378 8.50 8.57 16.61
CA LEU A 378 9.15 8.36 15.31
C LEU A 378 9.60 9.67 14.63
N ILE A 379 9.21 10.84 15.14
CA ILE A 379 9.61 12.14 14.56
C ILE A 379 11.13 12.31 14.56
N GLN A 380 11.81 11.80 15.60
CA GLN A 380 13.27 11.89 15.72
C GLN A 380 14.01 10.71 15.07
N HIS A 381 13.29 9.83 14.35
CA HIS A 381 13.87 8.65 13.76
C HIS A 381 14.82 9.01 12.60
N ASN A 382 15.98 8.36 12.54
CA ASN A 382 17.05 8.72 11.59
C ASN A 382 16.81 8.19 10.16
N ASN A 383 15.86 7.28 9.96
CA ASN A 383 15.59 6.71 8.64
C ASN A 383 14.73 7.67 7.78
N PRO A 384 15.22 8.13 6.61
CA PRO A 384 14.46 8.99 5.70
C PRO A 384 13.11 8.40 5.28
N GLU A 385 13.03 7.07 5.17
CA GLU A 385 11.85 6.36 4.69
C GLU A 385 10.71 6.33 5.72
N ILE A 386 11.09 6.32 7.00
CA ILE A 386 10.16 6.51 8.12
C ILE A 386 9.79 7.98 8.23
N HIS A 387 10.77 8.88 8.14
CA HIS A 387 10.55 10.31 8.31
C HIS A 387 9.57 10.89 7.28
N TRP A 388 9.64 10.47 6.01
CA TRP A 388 8.66 10.95 5.01
C TRP A 388 7.24 10.45 5.30
N ARG A 389 7.08 9.22 5.79
CA ARG A 389 5.76 8.68 6.16
C ARG A 389 5.20 9.33 7.42
N VAL A 390 6.06 9.62 8.39
CA VAL A 390 5.70 10.41 9.57
C VAL A 390 5.21 11.79 9.12
N PHE A 391 5.94 12.46 8.24
CA PHE A 391 5.53 13.73 7.64
C PHE A 391 4.16 13.63 6.97
N LYS A 392 3.91 12.60 6.15
CA LYS A 392 2.61 12.36 5.52
C LYS A 392 1.50 12.17 6.56
N CYS A 393 1.73 11.39 7.61
CA CYS A 393 0.74 11.23 8.69
C CYS A 393 0.47 12.56 9.39
N LEU A 394 1.50 13.33 9.75
CA LEU A 394 1.35 14.64 10.39
C LEU A 394 0.53 15.61 9.52
N ALA A 395 0.78 15.61 8.21
CA ALA A 395 0.01 16.41 7.27
C ALA A 395 -1.48 16.06 7.29
N ILE A 396 -1.81 14.77 7.31
CA ILE A 396 -3.20 14.32 7.36
C ILE A 396 -3.81 14.66 8.73
N TYR A 397 -3.07 14.53 9.85
CA TYR A 397 -3.52 14.97 11.17
C TYR A 397 -3.84 16.47 11.22
N SER A 398 -3.01 17.31 10.58
CA SER A 398 -3.22 18.76 10.49
C SER A 398 -4.51 19.13 9.77
N ALA A 399 -5.00 18.29 8.86
CA ALA A 399 -6.27 18.53 8.16
C ALA A 399 -7.50 18.37 9.07
N PHE A 400 -7.39 17.71 10.22
CA PHE A 400 -8.51 17.45 11.13
C PHE A 400 -8.71 18.52 12.21
N ASP A 401 -7.64 19.18 12.64
CA ASP A 401 -7.68 20.10 13.78
C ASP A 401 -6.71 21.27 13.58
N ARG A 402 -7.24 22.48 13.75
CA ARG A 402 -6.49 23.73 13.69
C ARG A 402 -5.31 23.75 14.67
N GLN A 403 -5.47 23.21 15.88
CA GLN A 403 -4.37 23.20 16.86
C GLN A 403 -3.19 22.36 16.38
N LEU A 404 -3.48 21.20 15.75
CA LEU A 404 -2.45 20.32 15.17
C LEU A 404 -1.81 20.96 13.95
N ALA A 405 -2.59 21.64 13.11
CA ALA A 405 -2.05 22.38 11.99
C ALA A 405 -1.07 23.47 12.45
N GLN A 406 -1.37 24.18 13.55
CA GLN A 406 -0.46 25.17 14.14
C GLN A 406 0.82 24.52 14.70
N GLU A 407 0.68 23.40 15.42
CA GLU A 407 1.81 22.65 15.99
C GLU A 407 2.78 22.16 14.91
N TYR A 408 2.24 21.63 13.80
CA TYR A 408 3.04 21.01 12.74
C TYR A 408 3.38 21.94 11.58
N LEU A 409 2.89 23.18 11.56
CA LEU A 409 3.07 24.12 10.45
C LEU A 409 4.53 24.26 10.02
N LYS A 410 5.43 24.48 10.99
CA LYS A 410 6.87 24.62 10.71
C LYS A 410 7.46 23.35 10.11
N ALA A 411 7.11 22.19 10.65
CA ALA A 411 7.55 20.91 10.12
C ALA A 411 7.05 20.67 8.69
N LEU A 412 5.81 21.07 8.39
CA LEU A 412 5.19 20.96 7.07
C LEU A 412 5.82 21.91 6.04
N CYS A 413 6.26 23.10 6.46
CA CYS A 413 6.94 24.08 5.60
C CYS A 413 8.44 23.80 5.41
N ASN A 414 9.07 23.02 6.30
CA ASN A 414 10.52 22.76 6.25
C ASN A 414 11.03 22.29 4.87
N PRO A 415 10.38 21.34 4.16
CA PRO A 415 10.84 20.94 2.83
C PRO A 415 10.90 22.11 1.85
N ILE A 416 9.91 23.01 1.87
CA ILE A 416 9.86 24.21 1.04
C ILE A 416 10.97 25.18 1.46
N CYS A 417 11.08 25.51 2.75
CA CYS A 417 12.06 26.48 3.24
C CYS A 417 13.51 26.04 3.00
N PHE A 418 13.80 24.74 3.10
CA PHE A 418 15.14 24.19 2.89
C PHE A 418 15.44 23.80 1.44
N TYR A 419 14.50 24.00 0.52
CA TYR A 419 14.68 23.71 -0.91
C TYR A 419 15.96 24.33 -1.48
N ARG A 420 16.23 25.60 -1.15
CA ARG A 420 17.43 26.33 -1.62
C ARG A 420 18.75 25.85 -0.99
N TYR A 421 18.68 25.12 0.12
CA TYR A 421 19.84 24.84 0.98
C TYR A 421 20.22 23.35 1.05
N LYS A 422 19.29 22.44 0.75
CA LYS A 422 19.52 21.00 0.80
C LYS A 422 19.36 20.39 -0.59
N HIS A 423 20.48 20.09 -1.23
CA HIS A 423 20.49 19.39 -2.52
C HIS A 423 19.98 17.94 -2.46
N ASP A 424 20.04 17.29 -1.28
CA ASP A 424 19.59 15.91 -1.07
C ASP A 424 18.17 15.81 -0.50
N LEU A 425 17.30 16.79 -0.78
CA LEU A 425 15.93 16.77 -0.28
C LEU A 425 15.11 15.68 -0.98
N ASN A 426 14.28 14.94 -0.22
CA ASN A 426 13.35 13.98 -0.80
C ASN A 426 12.30 14.72 -1.64
N LYS A 427 12.34 14.54 -2.97
CA LYS A 427 11.45 15.22 -3.93
C LYS A 427 9.97 14.93 -3.70
N SER A 428 9.63 13.70 -3.31
CA SER A 428 8.24 13.33 -2.99
C SER A 428 7.74 14.11 -1.78
N MET A 429 8.57 14.22 -0.74
CA MET A 429 8.24 14.99 0.47
C MET A 429 8.06 16.48 0.15
N LEU A 430 8.83 17.03 -0.80
CA LEU A 430 8.67 18.41 -1.26
C LEU A 430 7.36 18.62 -2.01
N ILE A 431 7.04 17.74 -2.97
CA ILE A 431 5.79 17.78 -3.75
C ILE A 431 4.57 17.69 -2.83
N ASP A 432 4.60 16.77 -1.87
CA ASP A 432 3.55 16.64 -0.86
C ASP A 432 3.47 17.92 -0.01
N SER A 433 4.60 18.44 0.48
CA SER A 433 4.68 19.68 1.26
C SER A 433 4.05 20.86 0.53
N ILE A 434 4.37 21.06 -0.75
CA ILE A 434 3.78 22.12 -1.59
C ILE A 434 2.26 21.98 -1.63
N SER A 435 1.75 20.76 -1.88
CA SER A 435 0.32 20.50 -1.96
C SER A 435 -0.40 20.75 -0.63
N ILE A 436 0.16 20.25 0.47
CA ILE A 436 -0.38 20.37 1.83
C ILE A 436 -0.41 21.84 2.27
N VAL A 437 0.72 22.54 2.14
CA VAL A 437 0.82 23.95 2.53
C VAL A 437 -0.11 24.82 1.70
N THR A 438 -0.27 24.52 0.41
CA THR A 438 -1.26 25.18 -0.45
C THR A 438 -2.68 24.99 0.06
N ASP A 439 -3.05 23.77 0.45
CA ASP A 439 -4.38 23.48 0.99
C ASP A 439 -4.60 24.19 2.34
N LEU A 440 -3.58 24.25 3.21
CA LEU A 440 -3.62 24.98 4.48
C LEU A 440 -3.72 26.51 4.30
N ILE A 441 -3.07 27.07 3.28
CA ILE A 441 -3.19 28.50 2.94
C ILE A 441 -4.60 28.81 2.40
N ARG A 442 -5.17 27.90 1.59
CA ARG A 442 -6.51 28.05 1.02
C ARG A 442 -7.60 28.04 2.09
N ASP A 443 -7.38 27.31 3.18
CA ASP A 443 -8.34 27.26 4.28
C ASP A 443 -8.34 28.57 5.08
N SER A 444 -9.16 29.53 4.62
CA SER A 444 -9.30 30.86 5.21
C SER A 444 -9.81 30.85 6.66
N GLU A 445 -10.43 29.75 7.11
CA GLU A 445 -10.86 29.60 8.51
C GLU A 445 -9.67 29.29 9.43
N MET A 446 -8.59 28.71 8.89
CA MET A 446 -7.44 28.29 9.68
C MET A 446 -6.46 29.41 10.02
N ASN A 447 -6.43 30.56 9.30
CA ASN A 447 -5.58 31.75 9.59
C ASN A 447 -4.27 31.40 10.34
N LEU A 448 -3.47 30.47 9.79
CA LEU A 448 -2.33 29.85 10.48
C LEU A 448 -1.08 30.72 10.42
N PHE A 449 -0.97 31.52 9.36
CA PHE A 449 0.22 32.28 9.00
C PHE A 449 0.29 33.68 9.64
N SER A 450 -0.42 33.90 10.74
CA SER A 450 -0.52 35.22 11.40
C SER A 450 -0.56 35.16 12.93
N THR A 451 -0.03 34.10 13.56
CA THR A 451 0.09 34.06 15.03
C THR A 451 1.38 33.36 15.45
N GLU A 452 2.07 33.94 16.43
CA GLU A 452 3.28 33.41 17.08
C GLU A 452 3.04 31.98 17.58
N ALA A 453 3.35 31.00 16.74
CA ALA A 453 3.29 29.59 17.10
C ALA A 453 4.63 29.18 17.73
N ASP A 454 4.67 29.19 19.05
CA ASP A 454 5.63 28.42 19.85
C ASP A 454 5.19 26.96 19.83
N ILE A 455 6.02 26.09 19.23
CA ILE A 455 6.50 24.81 19.75
C ILE A 455 7.48 24.19 18.73
N CYS A 456 8.51 23.55 19.30
CA CYS A 456 9.75 23.11 18.71
C CYS A 456 9.63 21.85 17.86
N TYR A 457 10.42 21.77 16.78
CA TYR A 457 11.28 20.61 16.56
C TYR A 457 12.62 21.01 15.96
N VAL A 458 13.68 20.63 16.68
CA VAL A 458 15.08 20.90 16.39
C VAL A 458 15.63 19.73 15.59
N THR A 459 16.01 19.94 14.33
CA THR A 459 16.92 19.02 13.65
C THR A 459 18.32 19.23 14.22
N ASN A 460 18.62 18.61 15.36
CA ASN A 460 19.98 18.55 15.89
C ASN A 460 20.77 17.46 15.14
N ASN A 461 21.04 17.71 13.86
CA ASN A 461 22.14 17.06 13.14
C ASN A 461 23.37 17.96 13.15
N THR A 462 23.77 18.43 14.34
CA THR A 462 25.05 19.12 14.55
C THR A 462 26.03 18.18 15.24
N LYS A 463 26.58 17.22 14.49
CA LYS A 463 27.92 16.71 14.79
C LYS A 463 28.87 17.06 13.65
N ARG A 464 29.51 18.22 13.86
CA ARG A 464 30.80 18.70 13.32
C ARG A 464 31.00 18.60 11.80
N ARG A 465 30.72 19.70 11.10
CA ARG A 465 31.49 20.11 9.91
C ARG A 465 31.87 21.59 10.05
N LEU A 466 33.18 21.84 10.07
CA LEU A 466 33.78 23.17 10.05
C LEU A 466 33.56 23.79 8.67
N TYR A 467 32.57 24.67 8.52
CA TYR A 467 32.52 25.85 7.63
C TYR A 467 31.29 26.67 8.07
N ASN A 468 31.48 27.96 8.40
CA ASN A 468 30.66 28.72 9.35
C ASN A 468 29.74 29.79 8.71
N GLU A 469 29.32 29.61 7.46
CA GLU A 469 28.37 30.52 6.79
C GLU A 469 26.98 29.89 6.62
N ASP A 470 26.88 28.66 6.10
CA ASP A 470 25.59 27.97 5.88
C ASP A 470 24.82 27.65 7.19
N ALA A 471 25.54 27.38 8.29
CA ALA A 471 24.92 27.01 9.57
C ALA A 471 24.21 28.19 10.27
N ASN A 472 24.61 29.43 9.97
CA ASN A 472 23.97 30.63 10.51
C ASN A 472 22.69 30.98 9.74
N GLU A 473 22.64 30.75 8.42
CA GLU A 473 21.42 30.92 7.62
C GLU A 473 20.40 29.82 7.93
N LEU A 474 20.83 28.56 8.09
CA LEU A 474 19.94 27.45 8.47
C LEU A 474 19.23 27.67 9.82
N ASN A 475 19.94 28.27 10.78
CA ASN A 475 19.39 28.63 12.10
C ASN A 475 18.53 29.90 12.07
N SER A 476 18.71 30.79 11.08
CA SER A 476 17.84 31.95 10.90
C SER A 476 16.51 31.52 10.29
N LEU A 477 16.51 30.65 9.28
CA LEU A 477 15.28 30.12 8.66
C LEU A 477 14.42 29.28 9.61
N ALA A 478 15.04 28.55 10.54
CA ALA A 478 14.32 27.81 11.58
C ALA A 478 13.57 28.73 12.58
N ASN A 479 14.01 29.99 12.69
CA ASN A 479 13.49 30.98 13.64
C ASN A 479 12.73 32.14 12.96
N THR A 480 12.67 32.18 11.62
CA THR A 480 11.88 33.19 10.90
C THR A 480 10.39 32.91 11.02
N ASN A 481 9.61 33.97 11.26
CA ASN A 481 8.16 33.90 11.15
C ASN A 481 7.78 33.47 9.73
N LEU A 482 7.08 32.34 9.62
CA LEU A 482 6.57 31.85 8.34
C LEU A 482 5.41 32.73 7.90
N THR A 483 5.64 33.56 6.89
CA THR A 483 4.61 34.36 6.24
C THR A 483 4.19 33.70 4.93
N ILE A 484 2.98 34.01 4.47
CA ILE A 484 2.52 33.55 3.15
C ILE A 484 3.47 34.08 2.07
N ASP A 485 3.90 35.34 2.18
CA ASP A 485 4.82 35.97 1.23
C ASP A 485 6.17 35.25 1.13
N SER A 486 6.71 34.75 2.25
CA SER A 486 7.99 34.02 2.20
C SER A 486 7.84 32.68 1.48
N ILE A 487 6.73 31.97 1.68
CA ILE A 487 6.42 30.71 1.00
C ILE A 487 6.18 30.95 -0.49
N LEU A 488 5.40 31.97 -0.84
CA LEU A 488 5.15 32.34 -2.24
C LEU A 488 6.45 32.70 -2.97
N SER A 489 7.39 33.39 -2.30
CA SER A 489 8.69 33.70 -2.90
C SER A 489 9.48 32.43 -3.26
N VAL A 490 9.36 31.37 -2.45
CA VAL A 490 10.01 30.09 -2.73
C VAL A 490 9.29 29.34 -3.85
N PHE A 491 7.96 29.40 -3.91
CA PHE A 491 7.19 28.83 -5.03
C PHE A 491 7.57 29.50 -6.35
N MET A 492 7.76 30.82 -6.36
CA MET A 492 8.18 31.54 -7.56
C MET A 492 9.52 31.02 -8.11
N ASP A 493 10.50 30.76 -7.25
CA ASP A 493 11.78 30.17 -7.68
C ASP A 493 11.63 28.75 -8.22
N MET A 494 10.73 27.95 -7.63
CA MET A 494 10.50 26.55 -8.05
C MET A 494 9.80 26.46 -9.42
N MET A 495 9.25 27.55 -9.96
CA MET A 495 8.65 27.55 -11.30
C MET A 495 9.69 27.28 -12.39
N ASP A 496 10.96 27.60 -12.14
CA ASP A 496 12.08 27.41 -13.06
C ASP A 496 12.95 26.19 -12.68
N ASP A 497 12.47 25.30 -11.80
CA ASP A 497 13.21 24.09 -11.39
C ASP A 497 13.44 23.11 -12.56
N ASP A 498 14.54 22.36 -12.56
CA ASP A 498 14.84 21.39 -13.62
C ASP A 498 13.87 20.19 -13.62
N ASN A 499 13.22 19.88 -12.50
CA ASN A 499 12.30 18.75 -12.38
C ASN A 499 10.87 19.13 -12.81
N ASP A 500 10.38 18.45 -13.85
CA ASP A 500 9.04 18.66 -14.42
C ASP A 500 7.91 18.51 -13.40
N ASP A 501 8.01 17.55 -12.47
CA ASP A 501 6.97 17.28 -11.46
C ASP A 501 6.90 18.39 -10.41
N ILE A 502 8.06 18.92 -9.98
CA ILE A 502 8.13 20.06 -9.05
C ILE A 502 7.51 21.29 -9.73
N ARG A 503 7.94 21.61 -10.96
CA ARG A 503 7.36 22.74 -11.71
C ARG A 503 5.84 22.59 -11.87
N HIS A 504 5.37 21.42 -12.28
CA HIS A 504 3.95 21.15 -12.46
C HIS A 504 3.14 21.33 -11.17
N THR A 505 3.66 20.80 -10.06
CA THR A 505 3.02 20.89 -8.74
C THR A 505 2.91 22.33 -8.27
N VAL A 506 3.99 23.10 -8.40
CA VAL A 506 4.03 24.52 -7.98
C VAL A 506 3.13 25.39 -8.84
N ILE A 507 3.15 25.21 -10.17
CA ILE A 507 2.25 25.93 -11.07
C ILE A 507 0.78 25.65 -10.71
N THR A 508 0.46 24.37 -10.43
CA THR A 508 -0.88 23.98 -9.99
C THR A 508 -1.25 24.59 -8.64
N ALA A 509 -0.31 24.63 -7.70
CA ALA A 509 -0.50 25.26 -6.39
C ALA A 509 -0.79 26.77 -6.51
N LEU A 510 0.05 27.51 -7.24
CA LEU A 510 -0.14 28.94 -7.49
C LEU A 510 -1.49 29.21 -8.18
N ALA A 511 -1.85 28.42 -9.18
CA ALA A 511 -3.15 28.52 -9.85
C ALA A 511 -4.32 28.32 -8.88
N LYS A 512 -4.25 27.32 -7.97
CA LYS A 512 -5.26 27.09 -6.93
C LYS A 512 -5.39 28.28 -5.98
N LEU A 513 -4.28 28.90 -5.58
CA LEU A 513 -4.28 30.06 -4.68
C LEU A 513 -4.91 31.30 -5.35
N ILE A 514 -4.57 31.57 -6.61
CA ILE A 514 -5.17 32.66 -7.40
C ILE A 514 -6.68 32.47 -7.55
N LEU A 515 -7.11 31.24 -7.88
CA LEU A 515 -8.53 30.91 -7.99
C LEU A 515 -9.28 31.07 -6.66
N SER A 516 -8.57 30.95 -5.54
CA SER A 516 -9.11 31.13 -4.19
C SER A 516 -9.08 32.60 -3.73
N GLY A 517 -8.67 33.54 -4.60
CA GLY A 517 -8.65 34.98 -4.33
C GLY A 517 -7.44 35.48 -3.55
N ILE A 518 -6.40 34.65 -3.40
CA ILE A 518 -5.16 35.06 -2.74
C ILE A 518 -4.29 35.81 -3.77
N PRO A 519 -3.93 37.08 -3.51
CA PRO A 519 -3.11 37.85 -4.43
C PRO A 519 -1.69 37.27 -4.46
N ILE A 520 -1.14 37.10 -5.66
CA ILE A 520 0.25 36.70 -5.90
C ILE A 520 0.89 37.80 -6.72
N ASP A 521 1.95 38.39 -6.17
CA ASP A 521 2.77 39.35 -6.91
C ASP A 521 3.84 38.58 -7.70
N PHE A 522 3.81 38.74 -9.02
CA PHE A 522 4.75 38.08 -9.94
C PHE A 522 5.93 39.00 -10.31
N THR A 523 6.04 40.19 -9.69
CA THR A 523 7.06 41.19 -10.03
C THR A 523 8.42 41.00 -9.38
#